data_AF-A0A2I0XBF4-F1
#
_entry.id   AF-A0A2I0XBF4-F1
#
_cell.length_a   1.000
_cell.length_b   1.000
_cell.length_c   1.000
_cell.angle_alpha   90.00
_cell.angle_beta   90.00
_cell.angle_gamma   90.00
#
_symmetry.space_group_name_H-M   'P 1'
#
loop_
_entity.id
_entity.type
_entity.pdbx_description
1 polymer ?
#
loop_
_entity_poly.entity_id
_entity_poly.type
_entity_poly.pdbx_seq_one_letter_code
_entity_poly.pdbx_strand_id
1 'polypeptide(L)'
;MYASVIEVLEIVKEEGVHDQQSVETGVLIDIMESFDFIFTMHLMIDILGITDELSQTLQRKDQDIENAMKLVQISKQRLQLLVVI
;
A
#
# COMPACT_ATOMS: atom_id res chain seq x y z
N MET A 1 -8.22 0.84 -1.54
CA MET A 1 -8.29 1.44 -0.18
C MET A 1 -9.39 2.49 -0.04
N TYR A 2 -9.82 3.15 -1.13
CA TYR A 2 -10.73 4.32 -1.07
C TYR A 2 -12.04 4.12 -1.86
N ALA A 3 -12.62 2.92 -1.84
CA ALA A 3 -13.80 2.58 -2.63
C ALA A 3 -14.98 3.54 -2.39
N SER A 4 -15.26 3.91 -1.14
CA SER A 4 -16.34 4.86 -0.81
C SER A 4 -16.08 6.27 -1.34
N VAL A 5 -14.82 6.68 -1.50
CA VAL A 5 -14.48 8.00 -2.08
C VAL A 5 -14.73 7.96 -3.59
N ILE A 6 -14.29 6.89 -4.26
CA ILE A 6 -14.58 6.67 -5.69
C ILE A 6 -16.08 6.65 -5.95
N GLU A 7 -16.84 5.89 -5.15
CA GLU A 7 -18.30 5.79 -5.28
C GLU A 7 -18.99 7.16 -5.17
N VAL A 8 -18.58 7.99 -4.20
CA VAL A 8 -19.12 9.35 -4.07
C VAL A 8 -18.74 10.22 -5.28
N LEU A 9 -17.52 10.09 -5.79
CA LEU A 9 -17.09 10.81 -7.00
C LEU A 9 -17.90 10.34 -8.23
N GLU A 10 -18.18 9.05 -8.36
CA GLU A 10 -19.02 8.52 -9.45
C GLU A 10 -20.43 9.11 -9.39
N ILE A 11 -21.05 9.15 -8.22
CA ILE A 11 -22.36 9.79 -8.03
C ILE A 11 -22.33 11.27 -8.44
N VAL A 12 -21.33 12.03 -7.99
CA VAL A 12 -21.20 13.46 -8.33
C VAL A 12 -20.95 13.67 -9.83
N LYS A 13 -20.21 12.76 -10.48
CA LYS A 13 -19.96 12.80 -11.92
C LYS A 13 -21.23 12.58 -12.73
N GLU A 14 -22.12 11.70 -12.25
CA GLU A 14 -23.41 11.37 -12.89
C GLU A 14 -24.50 12.43 -12.61
N GLU A 15 -24.55 12.99 -11.41
CA GLU A 15 -25.54 14.00 -10.98
C GLU A 15 -25.11 15.45 -11.26
N GLY A 16 -23.92 15.65 -11.84
CA GLY A 16 -23.33 16.97 -12.07
C GLY A 16 -24.24 17.91 -12.87
N VAL A 17 -24.51 19.09 -12.31
CA VAL A 17 -25.40 20.09 -12.92
C VAL A 17 -24.72 20.82 -14.09
N HIS A 18 -23.38 20.77 -14.17
CA HIS A 18 -22.58 21.43 -15.19
C HIS A 18 -21.52 20.49 -15.77
N ASP A 19 -21.33 20.50 -17.09
CA ASP A 19 -20.39 19.61 -17.81
C ASP A 19 -18.96 19.65 -17.24
N GLN A 20 -18.51 20.83 -16.83
CA GLN A 20 -17.21 21.03 -16.17
C GLN A 20 -17.05 20.19 -14.88
N GLN A 21 -18.08 20.07 -14.05
CA GLN A 21 -18.01 19.28 -12.82
C GLN A 21 -17.89 17.79 -13.12
N SER A 22 -18.59 17.29 -14.14
CA SER A 22 -18.47 15.89 -14.57
C SER A 22 -17.05 15.57 -15.07
N VAL A 23 -16.45 16.49 -15.83
CA VAL A 23 -15.06 16.35 -16.31
C VAL A 23 -14.07 16.38 -15.14
N GLU A 24 -14.16 17.36 -14.25
CA GLU A 24 -13.28 17.46 -13.07
C GLU A 24 -13.37 16.23 -12.18
N THR A 25 -14.59 15.73 -11.96
CA THR A 25 -14.82 14.54 -11.14
C THR A 25 -14.28 13.28 -11.81
N GLY A 26 -14.39 13.16 -13.14
CA GLY A 26 -13.72 12.10 -13.91
C GLY A 26 -12.21 12.10 -13.71
N VAL A 27 -11.57 13.26 -13.77
CA VAL A 27 -10.13 13.39 -13.52
C VAL A 27 -9.76 12.98 -12.08
N LEU A 28 -10.58 13.33 -11.09
CA LEU A 28 -10.35 12.93 -9.71
C LEU A 28 -10.45 11.42 -9.50
N ILE A 29 -11.39 10.74 -10.19
CA ILE A 29 -11.49 9.27 -10.18
C ILE A 29 -10.20 8.66 -10.73
N ASP A 30 -9.75 9.11 -11.91
CA ASP A 30 -8.51 8.60 -12.53
C ASP A 30 -7.28 8.78 -11.62
N ILE A 31 -7.20 9.92 -10.93
CA ILE A 31 -6.13 10.21 -9.96
C ILE A 31 -6.22 9.25 -8.76
N MET A 32 -7.41 9.04 -8.22
CA MET A 32 -7.62 8.17 -7.05
C MET A 32 -7.31 6.71 -7.37
N GLU A 33 -7.68 6.22 -8.55
CA GLU A 33 -7.32 4.87 -9.02
C GLU A 33 -5.80 4.73 -9.21
N SER A 34 -5.17 5.72 -9.85
CA SER A 34 -3.71 5.75 -10.03
C SER A 34 -2.98 5.78 -8.70
N PHE A 35 -3.49 6.56 -7.74
CA PHE A 35 -2.95 6.63 -6.39
C PHE A 35 -3.08 5.30 -5.66
N ASP A 36 -4.23 4.62 -5.71
CA ASP A 36 -4.44 3.32 -5.07
C ASP A 36 -3.46 2.27 -5.63
N PHE A 37 -3.22 2.28 -6.94
CA PHE A 37 -2.24 1.41 -7.58
C PHE A 37 -0.81 1.72 -7.13
N ILE A 38 -0.39 3.00 -7.20
CA ILE A 38 0.96 3.43 -6.80
C ILE A 38 1.21 3.14 -5.33
N PHE A 39 0.25 3.44 -4.47
CA PHE A 39 0.31 3.18 -3.04
C PHE A 39 0.46 1.69 -2.75
N THR A 40 -0.37 0.85 -3.39
CA THR A 40 -0.29 -0.61 -3.25
C THR A 40 1.07 -1.13 -3.71
N MET A 41 1.57 -0.66 -4.86
CA MET A 41 2.90 -1.03 -5.37
C MET A 41 4.01 -0.64 -4.39
N HIS A 42 3.93 0.56 -3.80
CA HIS A 42 4.90 1.01 -2.81
C HIS A 42 4.90 0.13 -1.55
N LEU A 43 3.71 -0.17 -1.01
CA LEU A 43 3.56 -1.10 0.12
C LEU A 43 4.13 -2.49 -0.21
N MET A 44 3.87 -3.02 -1.40
CA MET A 44 4.40 -4.32 -1.83
C MET A 44 5.93 -4.31 -1.88
N ILE A 45 6.55 -3.23 -2.36
CA ILE A 45 8.02 -3.10 -2.39
C ILE A 45 8.58 -3.18 -0.96
N ASP A 46 8.00 -2.45 -0.01
CA ASP A 46 8.48 -2.46 1.37
C ASP A 46 8.29 -3.82 2.06
N ILE A 47 7.13 -4.46 1.87
CA ILE A 47 6.84 -5.80 2.40
C ILE A 47 7.83 -6.81 1.82
N LEU A 48 8.06 -6.79 0.50
CA LEU A 48 9.02 -7.67 -0.15
C LEU A 48 10.44 -7.43 0.35
N GLY A 49 10.86 -6.17 0.52
CA GLY A 49 12.18 -5.85 1.07
C GLY A 49 12.40 -6.41 2.48
N ILE A 50 11.42 -6.24 3.37
CA ILE A 50 11.52 -6.76 4.75
C ILE A 50 11.52 -8.30 4.77
N THR A 51 10.66 -8.92 3.97
CA THR A 51 10.54 -10.38 3.95
C THR A 51 11.70 -11.05 3.24
N ASP A 52 12.30 -10.40 2.25
CA ASP A 52 13.54 -10.86 1.59
C ASP A 52 14.73 -10.81 2.55
N GLU A 53 14.94 -9.71 3.27
CA GLU A 53 16.00 -9.59 4.31
C GLU A 53 15.86 -10.71 5.36
N LEU A 54 14.64 -10.94 5.83
CA LEU A 54 14.33 -12.02 6.77
C LEU A 54 14.60 -13.40 6.17
N SER A 55 14.12 -13.65 4.95
CA SER A 55 14.27 -14.92 4.25
C SER A 55 15.73 -15.29 4.04
N GLN A 56 16.54 -14.35 3.54
CA GLN A 56 17.98 -14.56 3.36
C GLN A 56 18.68 -14.87 4.68
N THR A 57 18.33 -14.17 5.75
CA THR A 57 18.94 -14.38 7.06
C THR A 57 18.59 -15.73 7.66
N LEU A 58 17.34 -16.17 7.53
CA LEU A 58 16.91 -17.49 8.03
C LEU A 58 17.49 -18.67 7.24
N GLN A 59 17.87 -18.45 5.97
CA GLN A 59 18.49 -19.48 5.14
C GLN A 59 19.99 -19.65 5.36
N ARG A 60 20.65 -18.73 6.10
CA ARG A 60 22.08 -18.82 6.43
C ARG A 60 22.33 -19.98 7.39
N LYS A 61 23.21 -20.90 6.99
CA LYS A 61 23.53 -22.12 7.78
C LYS A 61 24.41 -21.85 9.00
N ASP A 62 25.10 -20.72 9.02
CA ASP A 62 26.03 -20.26 10.05
C ASP A 62 25.42 -19.19 10.96
N GLN A 63 24.11 -18.94 10.86
CA GLN A 63 23.45 -17.90 11.62
C GLN A 63 23.25 -18.28 13.08
N ASP A 64 23.61 -17.36 13.96
CA ASP A 64 23.33 -17.47 15.38
C ASP A 64 21.82 -17.27 15.68
N ILE A 65 21.26 -18.11 16.58
CA ILE A 65 19.82 -18.14 16.89
C ILE A 65 19.36 -16.82 17.53
N GLU A 66 20.18 -16.20 18.38
CA GLU A 66 19.85 -14.91 19.02
C GLU A 66 19.70 -13.82 17.94
N ASN A 67 20.65 -13.77 17.01
CA ASN A 67 20.62 -12.82 15.89
C ASN A 67 19.43 -13.05 14.95
N ALA A 68 19.11 -14.31 14.63
CA ALA A 68 17.95 -14.65 13.81
C ALA A 68 16.63 -14.21 14.48
N MET A 69 16.47 -14.47 15.78
CA MET A 69 15.26 -14.09 16.52
C MET A 69 15.13 -12.56 16.65
N LYS A 70 16.24 -11.84 16.80
CA LYS A 70 16.24 -10.38 16.77
C LYS A 70 15.72 -9.85 15.43
N LEU A 71 16.16 -10.42 14.31
CA LEU A 71 15.67 -10.00 12.99
C LEU A 71 14.17 -10.32 12.82
N VAL A 72 13.70 -11.48 13.27
CA VAL A 72 12.26 -11.81 13.26
C VAL A 72 11.44 -10.74 13.98
N GLN A 73 11.90 -10.30 15.17
CA GLN A 73 11.23 -9.25 15.93
C GLN A 73 11.22 -7.91 15.18
N ILE A 74 12.35 -7.53 14.59
CA ILE A 74 12.47 -6.29 13.81
C ILE A 74 11.56 -6.33 12.58
N SER A 75 11.58 -7.41 11.80
CA SER A 75 10.72 -7.58 10.62
C SER A 75 9.25 -7.51 11.00
N LYS A 76 8.85 -8.13 12.11
CA LYS A 76 7.47 -8.01 12.62
C LYS A 76 7.10 -6.57 12.93
N GLN A 77 7.96 -5.83 13.65
CA GLN A 77 7.71 -4.42 13.99
C GLN A 77 7.59 -3.55 12.74
N ARG A 78 8.49 -3.73 11.76
CA ARG A 78 8.45 -2.98 10.50
C ARG A 78 7.17 -3.27 9.70
N LEU A 79 6.78 -4.53 9.57
CA LEU A 79 5.54 -4.91 8.90
C LEU A 79 4.30 -4.35 9.60
N GLN A 80 4.29 -4.34 10.94
CA GLN A 80 3.19 -3.73 11.70
C GLN A 80 3.08 -2.22 11.47
N LEU A 81 4.19 -1.51 11.28
CA LEU A 81 4.16 -0.07 10.98
C LEU A 81 3.59 0.24 9.59
N LEU A 82 3.79 -0.66 8.60
CA LEU A 82 3.23 -0.49 7.25
C LEU A 82 1.71 -0.71 7.20
N VAL A 83 1.16 -1.54 8.09
CA VAL A 83 -0.28 -1.89 8.13
C VAL A 83 -1.10 -0.88 8.96
N VAL A 84 -0.46 0.06 9.67
CA VAL A 84 -1.12 1.08 10.51
C VAL A 84 -1.31 2.42 9.76
N ILE A 85 -0.97 2.48 8.48
CA ILE A 85 -1.24 3.59 7.56
C ILE A 85 -2.52 3.26 6.77
#